data_AF-A0A2M8IVU4-F1
#
_entry.id   AF-A0A2M8IVU4-F1
#
_cell.length_a   1.000
_cell.length_b   1.000
_cell.length_c   1.000
_cell.angle_alpha   90.00
_cell.angle_beta   90.00
_cell.angle_gamma   90.00
#
_symmetry.space_group_name_H-M   'P 1'
#
loop_
_entity.id
_entity.type
_entity.pdbx_description
1 polymer ?
#
loop_
_entity_poly.entity_id
_entity_poly.type
_entity_poly.pdbx_seq_one_letter_code
_entity_poly.pdbx_strand_id
1 'polypeptide(L)' 'MAKATETDLVGAFGHRRLGPEEWAEMVQSCRQCQWAGRCARWLRDHPVAPRAPGPCRNRGRLDALKAVDSAH' A
#
# COMPACT_ATOMS: atom_id res chain seq x y z
N MET A 1 -0.11 5.56 -1.71
CA MET A 1 -0.74 4.34 -2.23
C MET A 1 -1.80 3.84 -1.26
N ALA A 2 -1.42 3.35 -0.07
CA ALA A 2 -2.35 2.83 0.94
C ALA A 2 -3.62 3.68 1.17
N LYS A 3 -3.47 5.00 1.37
CA LYS A 3 -4.62 5.91 1.50
C LYS A 3 -5.57 5.86 0.30
N ALA A 4 -5.04 5.92 -0.92
CA ALA A 4 -5.85 5.87 -2.14
C ALA A 4 -6.53 4.51 -2.34
N THR A 5 -5.94 3.44 -1.81
CA THR A 5 -6.53 2.10 -1.82
C THR A 5 -7.38 1.79 -0.59
N GLU A 6 -7.56 2.75 0.31
CA GLU A 6 -8.30 2.58 1.57
C GLU A 6 -7.74 1.43 2.43
N THR A 7 -6.42 1.23 2.39
CA THR A 7 -5.72 0.26 3.23
C THR A 7 -5.23 0.94 4.50
N ASP A 8 -5.63 0.46 5.67
CA ASP A 8 -5.19 1.03 6.95
C ASP A 8 -3.89 0.38 7.43
N LEU A 9 -2.77 0.89 6.93
CA LEU A 9 -1.45 0.39 7.35
C LEU A 9 -1.21 0.59 8.85
N VAL A 10 -1.66 1.72 9.42
CA VAL A 10 -1.37 2.06 10.82
C VAL A 10 -2.15 1.12 11.74
N GLY A 11 -3.44 0.89 11.44
CA GLY A 11 -4.23 -0.12 12.11
C GLY A 11 -3.65 -1.52 11.93
N ALA A 12 -3.27 -1.92 10.72
CA ALA A 12 -2.64 -3.21 10.47
C ALA A 12 -1.36 -3.42 11.30
N PHE A 13 -0.54 -2.38 11.45
CA PHE A 13 0.65 -2.42 12.30
C PHE A 13 0.28 -2.52 13.79
N GLY A 14 -0.64 -1.69 14.27
CA GLY A 14 -1.11 -1.69 15.66
C GLY A 14 -1.75 -3.03 16.08
N HIS A 15 -2.45 -3.69 15.16
CA HIS A 15 -3.08 -4.99 15.37
C HIS A 15 -2.13 -6.18 15.08
N ARG A 16 -0.84 -5.94 14.84
CA ARG A 16 0.16 -6.97 14.50
C ARG A 16 -0.18 -7.80 13.24
N ARG A 17 -1.01 -7.26 12.35
CA ARG A 17 -1.27 -7.81 11.00
C ARG A 17 -0.18 -7.44 9.99
N LEU A 18 0.62 -6.43 10.33
CA LEU A 18 1.79 -6.00 9.60
C LEU A 18 2.95 -5.86 10.59
N GLY A 19 3.97 -6.70 10.47
CA GLY A 19 5.15 -6.66 11.32
C GLY A 19 6.09 -5.48 10.99
N PRO A 20 7.03 -5.12 11.90
CA PRO A 20 8.03 -4.08 11.65
C PRO A 20 8.94 -4.38 10.45
N GLU A 21 9.35 -5.63 10.29
CA GLU A 21 10.19 -6.08 9.17
C GLU A 21 9.45 -5.97 7.84
N GLU A 22 8.22 -6.48 7.80
CA GLU A 22 7.34 -6.39 6.62
C GLU A 22 7.05 -4.93 6.25
N TRP A 23 6.85 -4.05 7.25
CA TRP A 23 6.71 -2.61 7.02
C TRP A 23 7.97 -2.03 6.39
N ALA A 24 9.14 -2.35 6.95
CA ALA A 24 10.42 -1.87 6.41
C ALA A 24 10.63 -2.34 4.97
N GLU A 25 10.34 -3.60 4.66
CA GLU A 25 10.39 -4.16 3.31
C GLU A 25 9.45 -3.45 2.33
N MET A 26 8.21 -3.13 2.75
CA MET A 26 7.28 -2.35 1.95
C MET A 26 7.84 -0.96 1.65
N VAL A 27 8.43 -0.29 2.63
CA VAL A 27 9.04 1.04 2.45
C VAL A 27 10.24 0.95 1.50
N GLN A 28 11.14 -0.02 1.69
CA GLN A 28 12.30 -0.23 0.81
C GLN A 28 11.87 -0.54 -0.63
N SER A 29 10.90 -1.44 -0.80
CA SER A 29 10.32 -1.79 -2.11
C SER A 29 9.71 -0.57 -2.81
N CYS A 30 9.05 0.31 -2.06
CA CYS A 30 8.54 1.58 -2.58
C CYS A 30 9.67 2.51 -3.05
N ARG A 31 10.72 2.66 -2.24
CA ARG A 31 11.84 3.58 -2.51
C ARG A 31 12.72 3.13 -3.67
N GLN A 32 12.88 1.82 -3.84
CA GLN A 32 13.64 1.22 -4.93
C GLN A 32 12.82 1.05 -6.21
N CYS A 33 11.51 1.35 -6.18
CA CYS A 33 10.67 1.23 -7.36
C CYS A 33 11.01 2.29 -8.40
N GLN A 34 11.43 1.85 -9.59
CA GLN A 34 11.66 2.69 -10.77
C GLN A 34 10.43 3.51 -11.23
N TRP A 35 9.23 3.17 -10.74
CA TRP A 35 7.99 3.90 -11.03
C TRP A 35 7.67 5.00 -10.00
N ALA A 36 8.49 5.18 -8.96
CA ALA A 36 8.23 6.11 -7.85
C ALA A 36 7.91 7.55 -8.31
N GLY A 37 8.56 8.04 -9.38
CA GLY A 37 8.27 9.37 -9.94
C GLY A 37 6.86 9.51 -10.56
N ARG A 38 6.23 8.40 -10.95
CA ARG A 38 4.88 8.37 -11.53
C ARG A 38 3.79 8.10 -10.49
N CYS A 39 4.16 7.62 -9.29
CA CYS A 39 3.25 7.42 -8.17
C CYS A 39 2.46 8.70 -7.83
N ALA A 40 3.15 9.83 -7.75
CA ALA A 40 2.52 11.11 -7.40
C ALA A 40 1.48 11.56 -8.43
N ARG A 41 1.77 11.38 -9.73
CA ARG A 41 0.81 11.67 -10.79
C ARG A 41 -0.42 10.77 -10.68
N TRP A 42 -0.20 9.45 -10.57
CA TRP A 42 -1.31 8.51 -10.44
C TRP A 42 -2.19 8.79 -9.22
N LEU A 43 -1.60 9.14 -8.07
CA LEU A 43 -2.35 9.49 -6.86
C LEU A 43 -3.17 10.78 -6.99
N ARG A 44 -2.76 11.74 -7.83
CA ARG A 44 -3.58 12.92 -8.14
C ARG A 44 -4.78 12.54 -8.99
N ASP A 45 -4.57 11.69 -9.99
CA ASP A 45 -5.60 11.27 -10.93
C ASP A 45 -6.59 10.27 -10.28
N HIS A 46 -6.16 9.59 -9.21
CA HIS A 46 -6.93 8.54 -8.51
C HIS A 46 -6.91 8.79 -6.99
N PRO A 47 -7.70 9.76 -6.49
CA PRO A 47 -7.78 10.05 -5.06
C PRO A 47 -8.30 8.86 -4.26
N VAL A 48 -9.20 8.07 -4.86
CA VAL A 48 -9.68 6.77 -4.36
C VAL A 48 -9.62 5.78 -5.52
N ALA A 49 -9.11 4.59 -5.26
CA ALA A 49 -8.99 3.51 -6.23
C ALA A 49 -9.18 2.16 -5.54
N PRO A 50 -9.84 1.19 -6.19
CA PRO A 50 -10.04 -0.13 -5.60
C PRO A 50 -8.73 -0.89 -5.37
N ARG A 51 -7.69 -0.63 -6.18
CA ARG A 51 -6.38 -1.27 -6.11
C ARG A 51 -5.26 -0.32 -6.54
N ALA A 52 -4.06 -0.60 -6.07
CA ALA A 52 -2.86 0.06 -6.55
C ALA A 52 -2.60 -0.25 -8.04
N PRO A 53 -1.91 0.65 -8.77
CA PRO A 53 -1.67 0.46 -10.19
C PRO A 53 -0.79 -0.76 -10.43
N GLY A 54 -0.91 -1.39 -11.60
CA GLY A 54 -0.16 -2.62 -11.94
C GLY A 54 1.35 -2.57 -11.65
N PRO A 55 2.05 -1.45 -11.97
CA PRO A 55 3.48 -1.31 -11.67
C PRO A 55 3.84 -1.18 -10.18
N CYS A 56 2.89 -0.93 -9.28
CA CYS A 56 3.19 -0.77 -7.86
C CYS A 56 3.70 -2.07 -7.26
N ARG A 57 4.93 -2.06 -6.70
CA ARG A 57 5.55 -3.24 -6.09
C ARG A 57 4.84 -3.72 -4.83
N ASN A 58 4.19 -2.81 -4.11
CA ASN A 58 3.39 -3.16 -2.93
C ASN A 58 1.93 -3.50 -3.26
N ARG A 59 1.53 -3.58 -4.54
CA ARG A 59 0.12 -3.81 -4.91
C ARG A 59 -0.47 -5.04 -4.22
N GLY A 60 0.19 -6.19 -4.34
CA GLY A 60 -0.30 -7.43 -3.73
C GLY A 60 -0.41 -7.33 -2.20
N ARG A 61 0.55 -6.68 -1.55
CA ARG A 61 0.56 -6.51 -0.10
C ARG A 61 -0.53 -5.56 0.38
N LEU A 62 -0.77 -4.47 -0.34
CA LEU A 62 -1.88 -3.55 -0.07
C LEU A 62 -3.23 -4.23 -0.24
N ASP A 63 -3.40 -5.03 -1.31
CA ASP A 63 -4.62 -5.80 -1.55
C ASP A 63 -4.88 -6.80 -0.40
N ALA A 64 -3.83 -7.51 0.06
CA ALA A 64 -3.92 -8.45 1.18
C ALA A 64 -4.31 -7.76 2.49
N LEU A 65 -3.64 -6.65 2.84
CA LEU A 65 -3.95 -5.90 4.06
C LEU A 65 -5.37 -5.32 4.02
N LYS A 66 -5.81 -4.79 2.88
CA LYS A 66 -7.18 -4.28 2.69
C LYS A 66 -8.23 -5.37 2.97
N ALA A 67 -7.98 -6.59 2.50
CA ALA A 67 -8.89 -7.71 2.73
C ALA A 67 -9.01 -8.06 4.23
N VAL A 68 -7.91 -7.97 4.98
CA VAL A 68 -7.93 -8.24 6.43
C VAL A 68 -8.57 -7.09 7.21
N ASP A 69 -8.34 -5.84 6.81
CA ASP A 69 -8.95 -4.65 7.44
C ASP A 69 -10.48 -4.63 7.22
N SER A 70 -10.95 -5.09 6.06
CA SER A 70 -12.39 -5.13 5.71
C SER A 70 -13.15 -6.31 6.36
N ALA A 71 -12.44 -7.22 7.02
CA ALA A 71 -13.01 -8.39 7.68
C ALA A 71 -13.32 -8.16 9.18
N HIS A 72 -13.21 -6.91 9.65
CA HIS A 72 -13.56 -6.45 10.99
C HIS A 72 -14.71 -5.44 10.93
#